data_AF-A0A800C8D2-F1
#
_entry.id   AF-A0A800C8D2-F1
#
_cell.length_a   1.000
_cell.length_b   1.000
_cell.length_c   1.000
_cell.angle_alpha   90.00
_cell.angle_beta   90.00
_cell.angle_gamma   90.00
#
_symmetry.space_group_name_H-M   'P 1'
#
loop_
_entity.id
_entity.type
_entity.pdbx_description
1 polymer ?
#
loop_
_entity_poly.entity_id
_entity_poly.type
_entity_poly.pdbx_seq_one_letter_code
_entity_poly.pdbx_strand_id
1 'polypeptide(L)' 'MSEFDPKIVAMVCTYCTYTAADMAGSMRLQYPHNVRIVKLPCTGRIDTIHILKTFQAGADGVLVGG' A
#
# COMPACT_ATOMS: atom_id res chain seq x y z
N MET A 1 -7.80 26.79 -1.29
CA MET A 1 -7.01 25.68 -1.84
C MET A 1 -7.73 24.40 -1.47
N SER A 2 -8.07 23.54 -2.43
CA SER A 2 -8.55 22.18 -2.10
C SER A 2 -7.49 21.46 -1.29
N GLU A 3 -7.87 20.87 -0.15
CA GLU A 3 -6.99 20.05 0.67
C GLU A 3 -6.37 18.93 -0.18
N PHE A 4 -5.05 18.77 -0.10
CA PHE A 4 -4.32 17.75 -0.84
C PHE A 4 -4.53 16.39 -0.15
N ASP A 5 -5.20 15.46 -0.82
CA ASP A 5 -5.36 14.08 -0.36
C ASP A 5 -4.36 13.16 -1.11
N PRO A 6 -3.28 12.68 -0.45
CA PRO A 6 -2.22 11.92 -1.12
C PRO A 6 -2.68 10.53 -1.51
N LYS A 7 -2.49 10.14 -2.77
CA LYS A 7 -2.75 8.78 -3.25
C LYS A 7 -1.59 7.86 -2.88
N ILE A 8 -1.80 7.03 -1.86
CA ILE A 8 -0.77 6.09 -1.39
C ILE A 8 -1.07 4.70 -1.93
N VAL A 9 -0.07 4.07 -2.55
CA VAL A 9 -0.15 2.67 -2.98
C VAL A 9 0.68 1.79 -2.06
N ALA A 10 0.04 0.86 -1.37
CA ALA A 10 0.67 -0.07 -0.45
C ALA A 10 0.90 -1.43 -1.11
N MET A 11 2.15 -1.76 -1.41
CA MET A 11 2.56 -3.09 -1.88
C MET A 11 2.86 -3.98 -0.68
N VAL A 12 2.00 -4.96 -0.43
CA VAL A 12 2.05 -5.77 0.79
C VAL A 12 2.19 -7.26 0.47
N CYS A 13 3.01 -7.97 1.26
CA CYS A 13 3.10 -9.42 1.16
C CYS A 13 1.80 -10.09 1.64
N THR A 14 1.52 -11.26 1.10
CA THR A 14 0.30 -12.01 1.42
C THR A 14 0.34 -12.60 2.84
N TYR A 15 1.53 -12.97 3.34
CA TYR A 15 1.65 -13.77 4.55
C TYR A 15 1.75 -12.95 5.85
N CYS A 16 2.47 -11.83 5.83
CA CYS A 16 2.72 -11.01 7.02
C CYS A 16 1.85 -9.75 7.00
N THR A 17 2.14 -8.83 6.08
CA THR A 17 1.55 -7.49 6.10
C THR A 17 0.07 -7.48 5.70
N TYR A 18 -0.34 -8.28 4.71
CA TYR A 18 -1.76 -8.38 4.35
C TYR A 18 -2.58 -8.96 5.51
N THR A 19 -2.06 -9.99 6.19
CA THR A 19 -2.67 -10.56 7.39
C THR A 19 -2.76 -9.54 8.54
N ALA A 20 -1.73 -8.70 8.71
CA ALA A 20 -1.78 -7.61 9.68
C ALA A 20 -2.83 -6.54 9.30
N ALA A 21 -2.99 -6.24 8.01
CA ALA A 21 -4.03 -5.35 7.52
C ALA A 21 -5.44 -5.93 7.75
N ASP A 22 -5.62 -7.24 7.52
CA ASP A 22 -6.86 -7.95 7.86
C ASP A 22 -7.14 -7.92 9.38
N MET A 23 -6.10 -8.07 10.21
CA MET A 23 -6.23 -7.96 11.67
C MET A 23 -6.63 -6.55 12.09
N ALA A 24 -6.03 -5.51 11.49
CA ALA A 24 -6.41 -4.12 11.74
C ALA A 24 -7.89 -3.87 11.37
N GLY A 25 -8.36 -4.48 10.28
CA GLY A 25 -9.78 -4.48 9.90
C GLY A 25 -10.67 -5.18 10.94
N SER A 26 -10.26 -6.36 11.43
CA SER A 26 -10.98 -7.08 12.49
C SER A 26 -11.05 -6.29 13.80
N MET A 27 -10.00 -5.53 14.11
CA MET A 27 -9.94 -4.64 15.28
C MET A 27 -10.68 -3.31 15.07
N ARG A 28 -11.21 -3.06 13.85
CA ARG A 28 -11.90 -1.82 13.45
C ARG A 28 -11.02 -0.57 13.61
N LEU A 29 -9.71 -0.72 13.43
CA LEU A 29 -8.78 0.40 13.46
C LEU A 29 -9.05 1.32 12.28
N GLN A 30 -9.32 2.59 12.58
CA GLN A 30 -9.56 3.60 11.56
C GLN A 30 -8.24 4.04 10.95
N TYR A 31 -8.21 4.13 9.63
CA TYR A 31 -7.11 4.67 8.86
C TYR A 31 -7.66 5.52 7.72
N PRO A 32 -6.85 6.45 7.16
CA PRO A 32 -7.26 7.26 6.02
C PRO A 32 -7.60 6.42 4.79
N HIS A 33 -8.65 6.79 4.06
CA HIS A 33 -9.14 6.06 2.89
C HIS A 33 -8.28 6.22 1.62
N ASN A 34 -7.17 6.95 1.73
CA ASN A 34 -6.30 7.31 0.62
C ASN A 34 -5.20 6.27 0.33
N VAL A 35 -5.13 5.21 1.14
CA VAL A 35 -4.24 4.06 0.96
C VAL A 35 -4.94 2.96 0.15
N ARG A 36 -4.34 2.55 -0.96
CA ARG A 36 -4.81 1.44 -1.81
C ARG A 36 -3.83 0.28 -1.75
N ILE A 37 -4.32 -0.89 -1.33
CA ILE A 37 -3.48 -2.09 -1.14
C ILE A 37 -3.36 -2.88 -2.44
N VAL A 38 -2.13 -3.19 -2.82
CA VAL A 38 -1.76 -4.13 -3.87
C VAL A 38 -1.15 -5.36 -3.21
N LYS A 39 -1.85 -6.49 -3.31
CA LYS A 39 -1.41 -7.76 -2.73
C LYS A 39 -0.46 -8.48 -3.66
N LEU A 40 0.64 -9.00 -3.11
CA LEU A 40 1.61 -9.82 -3.82
C LEU A 40 2.07 -11.00 -2.93
N PRO A 41 2.60 -12.10 -3.50
CA PRO A 41 2.94 -13.29 -2.71
C PRO A 41 4.00 -13.01 -1.64
N CYS A 42 5.07 -12.28 -1.97
CA CYS A 42 6.13 -11.89 -1.04
C CYS A 42 6.82 -10.62 -1.53
N THR A 43 7.25 -9.72 -0.63
CA THR A 43 7.96 -8.47 -0.96
C THR A 43 9.20 -8.65 -1.82
N GLY A 44 9.81 -9.84 -1.82
CA GLY A 44 10.89 -10.18 -2.75
C GLY A 44 10.52 -10.10 -4.24
N ARG A 45 9.23 -10.04 -4.59
CA ARG A 45 8.77 -9.81 -5.96
C ARG A 45 8.83 -8.33 -6.37
N ILE A 46 8.98 -7.42 -5.40
CA ILE A 46 9.00 -5.99 -5.67
C ILE A 46 10.40 -5.62 -6.18
N ASP A 47 10.41 -5.12 -7.41
CA ASP A 47 11.58 -4.51 -8.04
C ASP A 47 11.40 -2.99 -8.14
N THR A 48 12.50 -2.24 -8.23
CA THR A 48 12.49 -0.78 -8.37
C THR A 48 11.61 -0.31 -9.54
N ILE A 49 11.53 -1.07 -10.64
CA ILE A 49 10.65 -0.77 -11.77
C ILE A 49 9.17 -0.70 -11.35
N HIS A 50 8.73 -1.54 -10.42
CA HIS A 50 7.35 -1.51 -9.93
C HIS A 50 7.07 -0.23 -9.14
N ILE A 51 8.02 0.20 -8.30
CA ILE A 51 7.92 1.43 -7.52
C ILE A 51 7.87 2.64 -8.47
N LEU A 52 8.79 2.71 -9.44
CA LEU A 52 8.84 3.80 -10.42
C LEU A 52 7.58 3.87 -11.29
N LYS A 53 7.06 2.72 -11.76
CA LYS A 53 5.80 2.67 -12.50
C LYS A 53 4.61 3.16 -11.66
N THR A 54 4.65 2.92 -10.35
CA THR A 54 3.58 3.35 -9.43
C THR A 54 3.58 4.87 -9.29
N PHE A 55 4.76 5.49 -9.16
CA PHE A 55 4.88 6.95 -9.22
C PHE A 55 4.48 7.51 -10.59
N GLN A 56 4.89 6.85 -11.69
CA GLN A 56 4.49 7.24 -13.05
C GLN A 56 2.97 7.18 -13.26
N ALA A 57 2.28 6.25 -12.59
CA ALA A 57 0.82 6.13 -12.61
C ALA A 57 0.09 7.20 -11.77
N GLY A 58 0.81 8.12 -11.12
CA GLY A 58 0.25 9.22 -10.35
C GLY A 58 -0.02 8.89 -8.88
N ALA A 59 0.74 7.97 -8.29
CA ALA A 59 0.80 7.82 -6.84
C ALA A 59 1.67 8.93 -6.23
N ASP A 60 1.22 9.49 -5.11
CA ASP A 60 1.96 10.49 -4.34
C ASP A 60 2.91 9.82 -3.32
N GLY A 61 2.67 8.55 -3.01
CA GLY A 61 3.51 7.76 -2.11
C GLY A 61 3.38 6.26 -2.35
N VAL A 62 4.45 5.53 -2.04
CA VAL A 62 4.49 4.06 -2.10
C VAL A 62 4.91 3.52 -0.74
N LEU A 63 4.09 2.62 -0.19
CA LEU A 63 4.39 1.87 1.03
C LEU A 63 4.74 0.43 0.65
N VAL A 64 5.83 -0.11 1.21
CA VAL A 64 6.23 -1.51 1.01
C VAL A 64 6.26 -2.20 2.36
N GLY A 65 5.50 -3.30 2.50
CA GLY A 65 5.44 -4.09 3.73
C GLY A 65 5.62 -5.58 3.45
N GLY A 66 6.56 -6.20 4.17
CA GLY A 66 6.94 -7.61 4.08
C GLY A 66 6.59 -8.41 5.32
#